data_AF-A0A9E3ALW5-F1
#
_entry.id   AF-A0A9E3ALW5-F1
#
_cell.length_a   1.000
_cell.length_b   1.000
_cell.length_c   1.000
_cell.angle_alpha   90.00
_cell.angle_beta   90.00
_cell.angle_gamma   90.00
#
_symmetry.space_group_name_H-M   'P 1'
#
loop_
_entity.id
_entity.type
_entity.pdbx_description
1 polymer ?
#
loop_
_entity_poly.entity_id
_entity_poly.type
_entity_poly.pdbx_seq_one_letter_code
_entity_poly.pdbx_strand_id
1 'polypeptide(L)'
;LGPIKLSAECKGGIINSRHSGQRSKLYRGLCEAVGLLMASPSPGRQVAVVPYTAVTLALAQRMAPRCKGAGIELALVKSRGEVIDVQSDTVDQTHGTNSQETK
;
A
#
# COMPACT_ATOMS: atom_id res chain seq x y z
N LEU A 1 -7.40 -9.22 -26.69
CA LEU A 1 -7.08 -8.84 -25.29
C LEU A 1 -5.57 -8.92 -25.15
N GLY A 2 -4.88 -7.79 -25.01
CA GLY A 2 -3.42 -7.79 -24.82
C GLY A 2 -3.03 -8.33 -23.44
N PRO A 3 -1.73 -8.59 -23.19
CA PRO A 3 -1.26 -9.07 -21.89
C PRO A 3 -1.57 -8.05 -20.79
N ILE A 4 -2.07 -8.53 -19.65
CA ILE A 4 -2.27 -7.71 -18.46
C ILE A 4 -0.89 -7.29 -17.95
N LYS A 5 -0.60 -5.99 -18.00
CA LYS A 5 0.65 -5.44 -17.45
C LYS A 5 0.55 -5.35 -15.92
N LEU A 6 1.55 -5.89 -15.25
CA LEU A 6 1.73 -5.79 -13.81
C LEU A 6 3.11 -5.15 -13.56
N SER A 7 3.11 -4.05 -12.81
CA SER A 7 4.32 -3.40 -12.33
C SER A 7 4.40 -3.54 -10.82
N ALA A 8 5.50 -4.09 -10.33
CA ALA A 8 5.75 -4.24 -8.90
C ALA A 8 7.04 -3.51 -8.53
N GLU A 9 6.92 -2.48 -7.70
CA GLU A 9 8.08 -1.77 -7.16
C GLU A 9 8.44 -2.36 -5.80
N CYS A 10 9.61 -2.97 -5.70
CA CYS A 10 10.03 -3.77 -4.55
C CYS A 10 11.12 -3.05 -3.76
N LYS A 11 10.93 -2.86 -2.45
CA LYS A 11 11.97 -2.33 -1.56
C LYS A 11 12.31 -3.32 -0.46
N GLY A 12 13.59 -3.67 -0.37
CA GLY A 12 14.12 -4.63 0.60
C GLY A 12 14.48 -4.03 1.96
N GLY A 13 14.87 -4.90 2.88
CA GLY A 13 15.42 -4.52 4.18
C GLY A 13 15.58 -5.73 5.10
N ILE A 14 16.15 -5.51 6.30
CA ILE A 14 16.44 -6.58 7.26
C ILE A 14 15.23 -6.80 8.17
N ILE A 15 14.52 -7.91 7.97
CA ILE A 15 13.25 -8.25 8.67
C ILE A 15 13.46 -8.51 10.17
N ASN A 16 14.62 -9.06 10.57
CA ASN A 16 14.88 -9.49 11.95
C ASN A 16 15.74 -8.50 12.78
N SER A 17 15.91 -7.27 12.31
CA SER A 17 16.74 -6.30 13.05
C SER A 17 15.93 -5.55 14.11
N ARG A 18 16.39 -5.62 15.36
CA ARG A 18 15.89 -4.75 16.46
C ARG A 18 16.51 -3.35 16.42
N HIS A 19 17.47 -3.11 15.53
CA HIS A 19 18.15 -1.82 15.39
C HIS A 19 17.21 -0.77 14.79
N SER A 20 17.00 0.34 15.49
CA SER A 20 16.08 1.42 15.10
C SER A 20 16.35 1.93 13.68
N GLY A 21 17.62 2.14 13.31
CA GLY A 21 18.01 2.59 11.97
C GLY A 21 17.66 1.60 10.85
N GLN A 22 17.59 0.29 11.12
CA GLN A 22 17.20 -0.71 10.12
C GLN A 22 15.67 -0.74 9.96
N ARG A 23 14.94 -0.54 11.05
CA ARG A 23 13.48 -0.36 11.02
C ARG A 23 13.06 0.91 10.28
N SER A 24 13.78 2.03 10.46
CA SER A 24 13.48 3.28 9.76
C SER A 24 13.69 3.16 8.24
N LYS A 25 14.65 2.35 7.80
CA LYS A 25 14.85 2.05 6.37
C LYS A 25 13.65 1.30 5.76
N LEU A 26 13.02 0.40 6.51
CA LEU A 26 11.81 -0.31 6.06
C LEU A 26 10.62 0.64 5.89
N TYR A 27 10.43 1.60 6.80
CA TYR A 27 9.41 2.63 6.68
C TYR A 27 9.61 3.46 5.41
N ARG A 28 10.85 3.94 5.22
CA ARG A 28 11.24 4.75 4.07
C ARG A 28 11.05 4.00 2.75
N GLY A 29 11.36 2.69 2.73
CA GLY A 29 11.18 1.83 1.57
C GLY A 29 9.76 1.85 1.02
N LEU A 30 8.72 1.77 1.87
CA LEU A 30 7.34 1.81 1.37
C LEU A 30 6.99 3.16 0.71
N CYS A 31 7.39 4.27 1.33
CA CYS A 31 7.16 5.60 0.75
C CYS A 31 7.91 5.79 -0.57
N GLU A 32 9.14 5.30 -0.68
CA GLU A 32 9.92 5.34 -1.91
C GLU A 32 9.30 4.51 -3.02
N ALA A 33 8.84 3.28 -2.71
CA ALA A 33 8.18 2.42 -3.69
C ALA A 33 6.92 3.07 -4.25
N VAL A 34 6.07 3.62 -3.38
CA VAL A 34 4.88 4.37 -3.79
C VAL A 34 5.25 5.60 -4.61
N GLY A 35 6.24 6.39 -4.16
CA GLY A 35 6.68 7.59 -4.86
C GLY A 35 7.20 7.30 -6.27
N LEU A 36 7.90 6.19 -6.47
CA LEU A 36 8.38 5.76 -7.79
C LEU A 36 7.21 5.38 -8.72
N LEU A 37 6.23 4.63 -8.22
CA LEU A 37 5.02 4.28 -9.00
C LEU A 37 4.17 5.52 -9.33
N MET A 38 4.16 6.53 -8.46
CA MET A 38 3.52 7.82 -8.73
C MET A 38 4.29 8.64 -9.79
N ALA A 39 5.63 8.64 -9.71
CA ALA A 39 6.48 9.40 -10.62
C ALA A 39 6.56 8.79 -12.03
N SER A 40 6.35 7.48 -12.14
CA SER A 40 6.37 6.76 -13.43
C SER A 40 5.18 5.80 -13.53
N PRO A 41 3.95 6.32 -13.73
CA PRO A 41 2.77 5.49 -13.83
C PRO A 41 2.87 4.50 -15.00
N SER A 42 2.62 3.23 -14.72
CA SER A 42 2.50 2.19 -15.73
C SER A 42 1.04 1.84 -15.98
N PRO A 43 0.61 1.58 -17.24
CA PRO A 43 -0.69 1.01 -17.50
C PRO A 43 -0.80 -0.38 -16.85
N GLY A 44 -2.00 -0.71 -16.37
CA GLY A 44 -2.29 -1.98 -15.70
C GLY A 44 -2.19 -1.91 -14.18
N ARG A 45 -1.93 -3.04 -13.55
CA ARG A 45 -1.87 -3.19 -12.08
C ARG A 45 -0.52 -2.71 -11.57
N GLN A 46 -0.53 -1.83 -10.57
CA GLN A 46 0.69 -1.32 -9.93
C GLN A 46 0.69 -1.70 -8.46
N VAL A 47 1.79 -2.29 -7.98
CA VAL A 47 1.90 -2.80 -6.61
C VAL A 47 3.20 -2.31 -5.98
N ALA A 48 3.11 -1.64 -4.84
CA ALA A 48 4.27 -1.37 -4.00
C ALA A 48 4.47 -2.54 -3.03
N VAL A 49 5.68 -3.11 -3.01
CA VAL A 49 6.00 -4.34 -2.30
C VAL A 49 7.10 -4.10 -1.26
N VAL A 50 6.84 -4.47 0.00
CA VAL A 50 7.82 -4.36 1.10
C VAL A 50 7.83 -5.60 1.99
N PRO A 51 8.91 -5.88 2.74
CA PRO A 51 8.94 -6.96 3.69
C PRO A 51 7.87 -6.86 4.78
N TYR A 52 7.33 -8.00 5.18
CA TYR A 52 6.40 -8.10 6.29
C TYR A 52 7.08 -7.88 7.64
N THR A 53 6.67 -6.82 8.33
CA THR A 53 6.94 -6.54 9.75
C THR A 53 5.72 -5.85 10.34
N ALA A 54 5.58 -5.82 11.66
CA ALA A 54 4.50 -5.06 12.31
C ALA A 54 4.52 -3.57 11.93
N VAL A 55 5.72 -2.99 11.74
CA VAL A 55 5.89 -1.57 11.39
C VAL A 55 5.45 -1.29 9.95
N THR A 56 5.87 -2.13 9.00
CA THR A 56 5.49 -1.97 7.59
C THR A 56 4.01 -2.27 7.37
N LEU A 57 3.42 -3.22 8.10
CA LEU A 57 1.97 -3.47 8.07
C LEU A 57 1.18 -2.24 8.53
N ALA A 58 1.52 -1.68 9.70
CA ALA A 58 0.84 -0.51 10.23
C ALA A 58 1.00 0.73 9.34
N LEU A 59 2.15 0.90 8.68
CA LEU A 59 2.31 1.96 7.67
C LEU A 59 1.47 1.70 6.43
N ALA A 60 1.52 0.48 5.89
CA ALA A 60 0.79 0.14 4.67
C ALA A 60 -0.72 0.29 4.85
N GLN A 61 -1.28 -0.15 5.97
CA GLN A 61 -2.69 0.05 6.29
C GLN A 61 -3.08 1.54 6.33
N ARG A 62 -2.24 2.40 6.92
CA ARG A 62 -2.47 3.86 6.93
C ARG A 62 -2.36 4.50 5.54
N MET A 63 -1.52 3.95 4.66
CA MET A 63 -1.32 4.45 3.31
C MET A 63 -2.37 3.92 2.32
N ALA A 64 -2.94 2.74 2.57
CA ALA A 64 -3.79 2.01 1.64
C ALA A 64 -4.94 2.85 1.04
N PRO A 65 -5.69 3.68 1.79
CA PRO A 65 -6.74 4.52 1.21
C PRO A 65 -6.21 5.52 0.16
N ARG A 66 -5.05 6.14 0.42
CA ARG A 66 -4.44 7.11 -0.50
C ARG A 66 -3.82 6.42 -1.70
N CYS A 67 -3.14 5.29 -1.50
CA CYS A 67 -2.54 4.51 -2.57
C CYS A 67 -3.61 3.95 -3.52
N LYS A 68 -4.75 3.48 -2.99
CA LYS A 68 -5.91 3.06 -3.78
C LYS A 68 -6.44 4.20 -4.66
N GLY A 69 -6.56 5.42 -4.10
CA GLY A 69 -6.93 6.61 -4.88
C GLY A 69 -5.96 6.95 -6.02
N ALA A 70 -4.70 6.52 -5.92
CA ALA A 70 -3.68 6.67 -6.95
C ALA A 70 -3.54 5.44 -7.88
N GLY A 71 -4.38 4.42 -7.74
CA GLY A 71 -4.28 3.18 -8.51
C GLY A 71 -3.06 2.32 -8.16
N ILE A 72 -2.54 2.44 -6.94
CA ILE A 72 -1.39 1.68 -6.42
C ILE A 72 -1.89 0.76 -5.31
N GLU A 73 -1.72 -0.54 -5.52
CA GLU A 73 -1.95 -1.55 -4.51
C GLU A 73 -0.71 -1.72 -3.62
N LEU A 74 -0.90 -2.24 -2.42
CA LEU A 74 0.19 -2.46 -1.46
C LEU A 74 0.23 -3.95 -1.10
N ALA A 75 1.43 -4.53 -1.09
CA ALA A 75 1.65 -5.92 -0.70
C ALA A 75 2.84 -6.06 0.25
N LEU A 76 2.73 -6.98 1.21
CA LEU A 76 3.81 -7.34 2.11
C LEU A 76 4.29 -8.77 1.84
N VAL A 77 5.60 -8.98 1.85
CA VAL A 77 6.21 -10.29 1.60
C VAL A 77 6.85 -10.82 2.88
N LYS A 78 6.40 -11.99 3.33
CA LYS A 78 6.97 -12.72 4.47
C LYS A 78 8.27 -13.43 4.10
N SER A 79 8.98 -13.95 5.10
CA SER A 79 10.30 -14.57 4.93
C SER A 79 10.31 -15.82 4.06
N ARG A 80 9.18 -16.50 3.83
CA ARG A 80 9.10 -17.65 2.91
C ARG A 80 8.44 -17.29 1.57
N GLY A 81 8.31 -16.00 1.27
CA GLY A 81 7.72 -15.53 0.03
C GLY A 81 6.19 -15.44 0.05
N GLU A 82 5.53 -15.67 1.18
CA GLU A 82 4.09 -15.48 1.27
C GLU A 82 3.73 -13.99 1.10
N VAL A 83 2.80 -13.71 0.19
CA VAL A 83 2.33 -12.36 -0.11
C VAL A 83 1.05 -12.08 0.68
N ILE A 84 1.00 -10.91 1.33
CA ILE A 84 -0.18 -10.37 1.98
C ILE A 84 -0.58 -9.10 1.24
N ASP A 85 -1.74 -9.13 0.57
CA ASP A 85 -2.34 -7.90 0.03
C ASP A 85 -2.89 -7.05 1.17
N VAL A 86 -2.63 -5.74 1.12
CA VAL A 86 -3.14 -4.80 2.12
C VAL A 86 -4.47 -4.26 1.63
N GLN A 87 -5.52 -4.65 2.34
CA GLN A 87 -6.84 -4.12 2.07
C GLN A 87 -6.97 -2.71 2.65
N SER A 88 -7.50 -1.78 1.86
CA SER A 88 -8.10 -0.57 2.40
C SER A 88 -9.54 -0.91 2.74
N ASP A 89 -9.84 -1.19 4.01
CA ASP A 89 -11.24 -1.28 4.44
C ASP A 89 -11.89 0.07 4.12
N THR A 90 -12.73 0.07 3.10
CA THR A 90 -13.51 1.25 2.74
C THR A 90 -14.74 1.17 3.62
N VAL A 91 -14.81 1.98 4.68
CA VAL A 91 -16.10 2.30 5.29
C VAL A 91 -16.85 3.08 4.23
N ASP A 92 -17.73 2.39 3.51
CA ASP A 92 -18.65 2.97 2.54
C ASP A 92 -19.65 3.84 3.33
N GLN A 93 -19.40 5.16 3.38
CA GLN A 93 -20.40 6.12 3.86
C GLN A 93 -21.35 6.45 2.72
N THR A 94 -22.34 5.59 2.50
CA THR A 94 -23.46 5.85 1.61
C THR A 94 -24.60 6.51 2.41
N HIS A 95 -24.89 7.77 2.05
CA HIS A 95 -26.18 8.49 2.16
C HIS A 95 -26.79 8.81 3.54
N GLY A 96 -26.73 10.09 3.90
CA GLY A 96 -27.65 10.76 4.84
C GLY A 96 -28.02 12.15 4.34
N THR A 97 -28.82 12.25 3.28
CA THR A 97 -29.53 13.49 2.90
C THR A 97 -30.65 13.74 3.90
N ASN A 98 -30.44 14.64 4.87
CA ASN A 98 -31.54 15.21 5.64
C ASN A 98 -32.11 16.42 4.88
N SER A 99 -33.15 16.17 4.09
CA SER A 99 -34.16 17.19 3.81
C SER A 99 -35.07 17.26 5.03
N GLN A 100 -34.95 18.31 5.84
CA GLN A 100 -36.01 18.66 6.79
C GLN A 100 -36.95 19.65 6.11
N GLU A 101 -38.16 19.15 5.88
CA GLU A 101 -39.34 19.82 5.38
C GLU A 101 -39.92 20.73 6.46
N THR A 102 -40.22 21.95 6.05
CA THR A 102 -41.04 22.97 6.73
C THR A 102 -42.36 22.42 7.26
N LYS A 103 -42.68 22.76 8.50
CA LYS A 103 -44.05 23.04 8.94
C LYS A 103 -44.05 24.17 9.95
#